data_AF-A0A841V4Q9-F1
#
_entry.id   AF-A0A841V4Q9-F1
#
_cell.length_a   1.000
_cell.length_b   1.000
_cell.length_c   1.000
_cell.angle_alpha   90.00
_cell.angle_beta   90.00
_cell.angle_gamma   90.00
#
_symmetry.space_group_name_H-M   'P 1'
#
loop_
_entity.id
_entity.type
_entity.pdbx_description
1 polymer ?
#
loop_
_entity_poly.entity_id
_entity_poly.type
_entity_poly.pdbx_seq_one_letter_code
_entity_poly.pdbx_strand_id
1 'polypeptide(L)'
;MYYGYRCYTKEDKPLGWLYTFSCDTEYAFTNTDLHWCKRWKTERGAKKHFDNYNNRWQFKSQGGYLKIEVMPEFSESKSSAKSNQQRWNEANRDALYQAQKNYNQKRPIMSFRPKAKLLEWLDEERETDDDGELETDAALLNRKLEKLKNLEQQGF
;
A
#
# COMPACT_ATOMS: atom_id res chain seq x y z
N MET A 1 4.20 8.81 11.47
CA MET A 1 4.22 8.14 12.78
C MET A 1 4.52 6.65 12.59
N TYR A 2 5.47 6.11 13.35
CA TYR A 2 5.85 4.70 13.29
C TYR A 2 5.84 4.09 14.70
N TYR A 3 5.58 2.79 14.79
CA TYR A 3 5.72 1.98 16.01
C TYR A 3 7.01 1.17 15.90
N GLY A 4 7.75 1.08 17.00
CA GLY A 4 8.99 0.31 17.07
C GLY A 4 9.06 -0.47 18.38
N TYR A 5 10.13 -1.25 18.54
CA TYR A 5 10.40 -1.93 19.79
C TYR A 5 11.42 -1.16 20.61
N ARG A 6 11.00 -0.67 21.77
CA ARG A 6 11.86 -0.05 22.77
C ARG A 6 12.48 -1.14 23.64
N CYS A 7 13.80 -1.15 23.76
CA CYS A 7 14.57 -2.11 24.54
C CYS A 7 14.70 -1.64 25.99
N TYR A 8 14.45 -2.56 26.93
CA TYR A 8 14.59 -2.37 28.37
C TYR A 8 15.56 -3.40 28.95
N THR A 9 16.25 -3.02 30.03
CA THR A 9 16.95 -3.98 30.90
C THR A 9 15.96 -4.75 31.78
N LYS A 10 16.45 -5.76 32.50
CA LYS A 10 15.65 -6.51 33.48
C LYS A 10 15.15 -5.62 34.62
N GLU A 11 15.88 -4.56 34.96
CA GLU A 11 15.53 -3.56 35.98
C GLU A 11 14.67 -2.40 35.43
N ASP A 12 14.01 -2.60 34.30
CA ASP A 12 13.13 -1.62 33.65
C ASP A 12 13.82 -0.31 33.23
N LYS A 13 15.13 -0.34 32.96
CA LYS A 13 15.85 0.82 32.44
C LYS A 13 15.78 0.87 30.91
N PRO A 14 15.34 1.98 30.30
CA PRO A 14 15.29 2.09 28.84
C PRO A 14 16.71 2.18 28.26
N LEU A 15 16.97 1.40 27.22
CA LEU A 15 18.27 1.34 26.53
C LEU A 15 18.22 2.09 25.19
N GLY A 16 17.25 1.76 24.34
CA GLY A 16 17.12 2.35 23.01
C GLY A 16 16.11 1.61 22.14
N TRP A 17 16.21 1.76 20.84
CA TRP A 17 15.31 1.13 19.87
C TRP A 17 15.97 -0.08 19.20
N LEU A 18 15.23 -1.18 19.09
CA LEU A 18 15.75 -2.42 18.54
C LEU A 18 16.04 -2.28 17.04
N TYR A 19 17.23 -2.69 16.63
CA TYR A 19 17.57 -2.94 15.23
C TYR A 19 18.24 -4.32 15.08
N THR A 20 18.21 -4.85 13.86
CA THR A 20 18.93 -6.06 13.49
C THR A 20 19.93 -5.76 12.39
N PHE A 21 21.05 -6.49 12.40
CA PHE A 21 22.00 -6.46 11.30
C PHE A 21 21.45 -7.21 10.07
N SER A 22 22.09 -7.05 8.91
CA SER A 22 21.64 -7.57 7.61
C SER A 22 21.42 -9.09 7.56
N CYS A 23 21.98 -9.84 8.50
CA CYS A 23 21.80 -11.28 8.67
C CYS A 23 20.60 -11.67 9.55
N ASP A 24 19.88 -10.72 10.16
CA ASP A 24 18.76 -10.93 11.10
C ASP A 24 19.07 -11.88 12.30
N THR A 25 20.35 -12.20 12.52
CA THR A 25 20.82 -13.04 13.64
C THR A 25 21.33 -12.21 14.82
N GLU A 26 21.83 -11.01 14.55
CA GLU A 26 22.36 -10.11 15.58
C GLU A 26 21.39 -8.97 15.89
N TYR A 27 21.09 -8.81 17.18
CA TYR A 27 20.14 -7.83 17.72
C TYR A 27 20.87 -6.74 18.48
N ALA A 28 20.64 -5.47 18.22
CA ALA A 28 21.25 -4.39 18.99
C ALA A 28 20.24 -3.26 19.20
N PHE A 29 20.64 -2.22 19.93
CA PHE A 29 19.81 -1.05 20.14
C PHE A 29 20.57 0.22 19.79
N THR A 30 19.84 1.25 19.36
CA THR A 30 20.39 2.58 19.12
C THR A 30 19.38 3.66 19.53
N ASN A 31 19.88 4.86 19.84
CA ASN A 31 19.08 6.07 20.00
C ASN A 31 19.37 7.13 18.91
N THR A 32 20.39 6.92 18.08
CA THR A 32 20.83 7.89 17.07
C THR A 32 20.19 7.60 15.72
N ASP A 33 20.35 6.38 15.23
CA ASP A 33 20.02 5.99 13.86
C ASP A 33 18.72 5.19 13.81
N LEU A 34 17.62 5.88 14.11
CA LEU A 34 16.28 5.28 14.14
C LEU A 34 15.85 4.69 12.79
N HIS A 35 16.47 5.12 11.69
CA HIS A 35 16.18 4.60 10.36
C HIS A 35 16.58 3.13 10.15
N TRP A 36 17.49 2.58 10.96
CA TRP A 36 17.85 1.16 10.97
C TRP A 36 16.97 0.31 11.89
N CYS A 37 16.22 0.96 12.79
CA CYS A 37 15.41 0.27 13.78
C CYS A 37 14.22 -0.42 13.13
N LYS A 38 13.83 -1.55 13.73
CA LYS A 38 12.62 -2.27 13.32
C LYS A 38 11.40 -1.39 13.58
N ARG A 39 10.62 -1.12 12.52
CA ARG A 39 9.50 -0.19 12.55
C ARG A 39 8.30 -0.68 11.75
N TRP A 40 7.12 -0.25 12.18
CA TRP A 40 5.83 -0.57 11.57
C TRP A 40 4.95 0.67 11.48
N LYS A 41 4.14 0.76 10.42
CA LYS A 41 3.15 1.84 10.28
C LYS A 41 1.99 1.72 11.26
N THR A 42 1.74 0.51 11.78
CA THR A 42 0.62 0.22 12.67
C THR A 42 1.08 -0.61 13.87
N GLU A 43 0.44 -0.39 15.03
CA GLU A 43 0.70 -1.15 16.25
C GLU A 43 0.40 -2.64 16.06
N ARG A 44 -0.67 -2.96 15.33
CA ARG A 44 -1.03 -4.36 15.00
C ARG A 44 0.06 -5.07 14.21
N GLY A 45 0.74 -4.36 13.30
CA GLY A 45 1.88 -4.89 12.54
C GLY A 45 3.06 -5.23 13.44
N ALA A 46 3.36 -4.37 14.43
CA ALA A 46 4.37 -4.64 15.43
C ALA A 46 3.98 -5.83 16.32
N LYS A 47 2.75 -5.90 16.83
CA LYS A 47 2.27 -7.02 17.67
C LYS A 47 2.45 -8.38 17.01
N LYS A 48 2.21 -8.49 15.70
CA LYS A 48 2.32 -9.76 14.95
C LYS A 48 3.66 -10.47 15.10
N HIS A 49 4.75 -9.71 15.24
CA HIS A 49 6.11 -10.26 15.31
C HIS A 49 6.75 -10.10 16.68
N PHE A 50 6.06 -9.47 17.63
CA PHE A 50 6.62 -9.04 18.90
C PHE A 50 7.26 -10.19 19.69
N ASP A 51 6.55 -11.31 19.88
CA ASP A 51 7.04 -12.42 20.71
C ASP A 51 8.36 -13.00 20.20
N ASN A 52 8.51 -13.15 18.88
CA ASN A 52 9.75 -13.63 18.29
C ASN A 52 10.93 -12.69 18.58
N TYR A 53 10.72 -11.38 18.42
CA TYR A 53 11.77 -10.40 18.71
C TYR A 53 12.06 -10.29 20.20
N ASN A 54 11.03 -10.33 21.05
CA ASN A 54 11.16 -10.21 22.50
C ASN A 54 11.91 -11.41 23.09
N ASN A 55 11.60 -12.64 22.67
CA ASN A 55 12.29 -13.84 23.14
C ASN A 55 13.79 -13.81 22.79
N ARG A 56 14.13 -13.39 21.57
CA ARG A 56 15.53 -13.25 21.14
C ARG A 56 16.25 -12.14 21.89
N TRP A 57 15.57 -11.03 22.15
CA TRP A 57 16.10 -9.94 22.95
C TRP A 57 16.33 -10.36 24.41
N GLN A 58 15.38 -11.06 25.02
CA GLN A 58 15.51 -11.61 26.38
C GLN A 58 16.73 -12.51 26.52
N PHE A 59 16.95 -13.39 25.54
CA PHE A 59 18.13 -14.24 25.50
C PHE A 59 19.42 -13.42 25.42
N LYS A 60 19.49 -12.44 24.50
CA LYS A 60 20.70 -11.62 24.31
C LYS A 60 21.00 -10.69 25.50
N SER A 61 19.98 -10.08 26.07
CA SER A 61 20.09 -9.05 27.12
C SER A 61 20.05 -9.62 28.54
N GLN A 62 20.14 -10.95 28.69
CA GLN A 62 20.11 -11.65 29.99
C GLN A 62 18.86 -11.30 30.82
N GLY A 63 17.69 -11.27 30.17
CA GLY A 63 16.40 -11.02 30.81
C GLY A 63 15.86 -9.60 30.67
N GLY A 64 16.48 -8.74 29.85
CA GLY A 64 15.84 -7.52 29.36
C GLY A 64 14.67 -7.83 28.41
N TYR A 65 13.84 -6.85 28.11
CA TYR A 65 12.59 -7.08 27.37
C TYR A 65 12.26 -5.92 26.44
N LEU A 66 11.27 -6.12 25.55
CA LEU A 66 10.83 -5.13 24.59
C LEU A 66 9.46 -4.56 24.98
N LYS A 67 9.19 -3.29 24.63
CA LYS A 67 7.85 -2.69 24.61
C LYS A 67 7.57 -2.12 23.22
N ILE A 68 6.32 -2.19 22.77
CA ILE A 68 5.90 -1.52 21.54
C ILE A 68 5.59 -0.07 21.89
N GLU A 69 6.33 0.84 21.28
CA GLU A 69 6.19 2.27 21.54
C GLU A 69 6.18 3.08 20.25
N VAL A 70 5.61 4.28 20.34
CA VAL A 70 5.64 5.25 19.25
C VAL A 70 7.06 5.76 19.10
N MET A 71 7.63 5.60 17.91
CA MET A 71 8.96 6.09 17.62
C MET A 71 8.98 7.62 17.47
N PRO A 72 10.06 8.29 17.91
CA PRO A 72 10.30 9.69 17.59
C PRO A 72 10.26 9.93 16.08
N GLU A 73 9.92 11.15 15.67
CA GLU A 73 10.02 11.53 14.27
C GLU A 73 11.47 11.53 13.81
N PHE A 74 11.74 10.91 12.66
CA PHE A 74 13.05 10.92 12.02
C PHE A 74 12.86 11.06 10.51
N SER A 75 13.79 11.75 9.86
CA SER A 75 13.81 11.85 8.40
C SER A 75 14.32 10.53 7.82
N GLU A 76 13.46 9.80 7.12
CA GLU A 76 13.93 8.71 6.27
C GLU A 76 14.80 9.32 5.16
N SER A 77 16.07 8.90 5.08
CA SER A 77 16.82 9.14 3.86
C SER A 77 16.06 8.47 2.73
N LYS A 78 15.66 9.24 1.71
CA LYS A 78 15.05 8.69 0.50
C LYS A 78 16.06 7.72 -0.08
N SER A 79 15.89 6.42 0.14
CA SER A 79 16.76 5.42 -0.45
C SER A 79 16.63 5.57 -1.97
N SER A 80 17.66 6.12 -2.61
CA SER A 80 17.75 6.26 -4.07
C SER A 80 17.89 4.91 -4.77
N ALA A 81 18.02 3.82 -4.00
CA ALA A 81 18.13 2.47 -4.51
C ALA A 81 16.75 1.98 -5.00
N LYS A 82 16.67 1.71 -6.31
CA LYS A 82 15.52 1.02 -6.93
C LYS A 82 15.19 -0.25 -6.15
N SER A 83 13.91 -0.43 -5.83
CA SER A 83 13.38 -1.65 -5.19
C SER A 83 13.79 -2.89 -5.98
N ASN A 84 13.98 -4.04 -5.31
CA ASN A 84 14.25 -5.31 -5.97
C ASN A 84 13.20 -5.64 -7.04
N GLN A 85 11.94 -5.26 -6.80
CA GLN A 85 10.86 -5.42 -7.77
C GLN A 85 11.06 -4.50 -9.00
N GLN A 86 11.52 -3.26 -8.81
CA GLN A 86 11.81 -2.36 -9.92
C GLN A 86 12.99 -2.88 -10.77
N ARG A 87 14.05 -3.38 -10.11
CA ARG A 87 15.20 -3.99 -10.81
C ARG A 87 14.78 -5.22 -11.61
N TRP A 88 13.93 -6.07 -11.04
CA TRP A 88 13.41 -7.24 -11.74
C TRP A 88 12.51 -6.85 -12.91
N ASN A 89 11.62 -5.87 -12.73
CA ASN A 89 10.74 -5.36 -13.78
C ASN A 89 11.54 -4.77 -14.96
N GLU A 90 12.64 -4.05 -14.68
CA GLU A 90 13.53 -3.52 -15.71
C GLU A 90 14.25 -4.64 -16.48
N ALA A 91 14.72 -5.67 -15.79
CA ALA A 91 15.38 -6.82 -16.41
C ALA A 91 14.41 -7.74 -17.18
N ASN A 92 13.13 -7.76 -16.81
CA ASN A 92 12.11 -8.66 -17.38
C ASN A 92 10.98 -7.89 -18.09
N ARG A 93 11.34 -6.81 -18.77
CA ARG A 93 10.39 -5.92 -19.45
C ARG A 93 9.53 -6.66 -20.48
N ASP A 94 10.13 -7.57 -21.23
CA ASP A 94 9.44 -8.36 -22.25
C ASP A 94 8.42 -9.34 -21.64
N ALA A 95 8.75 -9.95 -20.50
CA ALA A 95 7.83 -10.85 -19.79
C ALA A 95 6.59 -10.09 -19.27
N LEU A 96 6.79 -8.88 -18.74
CA LEU A 96 5.70 -8.00 -18.32
C LEU A 96 4.83 -7.57 -19.51
N TYR A 97 5.45 -7.25 -20.64
CA TYR A 97 4.73 -6.89 -21.86
C TYR A 97 3.86 -8.04 -22.38
N GLN A 98 4.41 -9.26 -22.43
CA GLN A 98 3.66 -10.45 -22.85
C GLN A 98 2.53 -10.80 -21.86
N ALA A 99 2.80 -10.70 -20.55
CA ALA A 99 1.77 -10.90 -19.53
C ALA A 99 0.63 -9.90 -19.65
N GLN A 100 0.94 -8.61 -19.86
CA GLN A 100 -0.04 -7.56 -20.09
C GLN A 100 -0.83 -7.81 -21.38
N LYS A 101 -0.16 -8.20 -22.46
CA LYS A 101 -0.80 -8.52 -23.75
C LYS A 101 -1.77 -9.70 -23.61
N ASN A 102 -1.38 -10.76 -22.92
CA ASN A 102 -2.23 -11.93 -22.65
C ASN A 102 -3.42 -11.59 -21.75
N TYR A 103 -3.22 -10.73 -20.74
CA TYR A 103 -4.31 -10.23 -19.90
C TYR A 103 -5.31 -9.40 -20.70
N ASN A 104 -4.82 -8.48 -21.53
CA ASN A 104 -5.63 -7.63 -22.40
C ASN A 104 -6.36 -8.43 -23.49
N GLN A 105 -5.80 -9.55 -23.97
CA GLN A 105 -6.51 -10.45 -24.90
C GLN A 105 -7.71 -11.12 -24.24
N LYS A 106 -7.59 -11.55 -22.98
CA LYS A 106 -8.68 -12.18 -22.22
C LYS A 106 -9.71 -11.18 -21.70
N ARG A 107 -9.29 -9.92 -21.53
CA ARG A 107 -10.12 -8.80 -21.08
C ARG A 107 -9.83 -7.61 -21.98
N PRO A 108 -10.41 -7.56 -23.20
CA PRO A 108 -10.19 -6.43 -24.09
C PRO A 108 -10.62 -5.18 -23.33
N ILE A 109 -9.63 -4.36 -22.96
CA ILE A 109 -9.88 -3.00 -22.53
C ILE A 109 -10.33 -2.30 -23.81
N MET A 110 -11.65 -2.30 -24.04
CA MET A 110 -12.26 -1.42 -25.01
C MET A 110 -11.95 -0.02 -24.50
N SER A 111 -10.86 0.57 -24.99
CA SER A 111 -10.49 1.92 -24.61
C SER A 111 -11.51 2.85 -25.24
N PHE A 112 -12.64 3.00 -24.56
CA PHE A 112 -13.70 3.90 -24.94
C PHE A 112 -13.17 5.32 -24.73
N ARG A 113 -12.77 5.95 -25.83
CA ARG A 113 -12.33 7.35 -25.86
C ARG A 113 -13.37 8.14 -26.64
N PRO A 114 -14.45 8.61 -25.99
CA PRO A 114 -15.46 9.40 -26.66
C PRO A 114 -14.86 10.71 -27.19
N LYS A 115 -15.40 11.20 -28.30
CA LYS A 115 -15.02 12.51 -28.85
C LYS A 115 -15.48 13.62 -27.89
N ALA A 116 -14.79 14.76 -27.86
CA ALA A 116 -15.13 15.89 -26.98
C ALA A 116 -16.62 16.29 -27.06
N LYS A 117 -17.17 16.39 -28.28
CA LYS A 117 -18.60 16.69 -28.50
C LYS A 117 -19.56 15.69 -27.83
N LEU A 118 -19.16 14.42 -27.73
CA LEU A 118 -19.98 13.40 -27.07
C LEU A 118 -19.91 13.55 -25.53
N LEU A 119 -18.79 14.01 -24.99
CA LEU A 119 -18.64 14.31 -23.56
C LEU A 119 -19.51 15.50 -23.17
N GLU A 120 -19.46 16.58 -23.97
CA GLU A 120 -20.31 17.77 -23.76
C GLU A 120 -21.79 17.40 -23.76
N TRP A 121 -22.23 16.61 -24.74
CA TRP A 121 -23.61 16.12 -24.80
C TRP A 121 -23.99 15.22 -23.62
N LEU A 122 -23.07 14.39 -23.11
CA LEU A 122 -23.32 13.56 -21.94
C LEU A 122 -23.47 14.39 -20.66
N ASP A 123 -22.69 15.47 -20.52
CA ASP A 123 -22.80 16.36 -19.37
C ASP A 123 -24.11 17.18 -19.37
N GLU A 124 -24.61 17.58 -20.55
CA GLU A 124 -25.92 18.24 -20.70
C GLU A 124 -27.10 17.32 -20.33
N GLU A 125 -26.95 16.01 -20.55
CA GLU A 125 -27.99 15.01 -20.30
C GLU A 125 -28.03 14.50 -18.85
N ARG A 126 -27.16 15.02 -17.96
CA ARG A 126 -27.15 14.62 -16.55
C ARG A 126 -28.43 15.06 -15.86
N GLU A 127 -29.07 14.09 -15.22
CA GLU A 127 -30.21 14.35 -14.36
C GLU A 127 -29.74 14.62 -12.93
N THR A 128 -30.59 15.25 -12.14
CA THR A 128 -30.37 15.41 -10.71
C THR A 128 -30.99 14.20 -10.01
N ASP A 129 -30.21 13.51 -9.19
CA ASP A 129 -30.72 12.41 -8.36
C ASP A 129 -31.71 12.95 -7.31
N ASP A 130 -32.46 12.03 -6.69
CA ASP A 130 -33.46 12.34 -5.65
C ASP A 130 -32.87 13.12 -4.45
N ASP A 131 -31.55 13.03 -4.24
CA ASP A 131 -30.80 13.74 -3.21
C ASP A 131 -30.38 15.17 -3.62
N GLY A 132 -30.71 15.62 -4.83
CA GLY A 132 -30.35 16.95 -5.34
C GLY A 132 -28.93 17.07 -5.90
N GLU A 133 -28.19 15.96 -5.97
CA GLU A 133 -26.84 15.88 -6.55
C GLU A 133 -26.88 15.47 -8.02
N LEU A 134 -25.85 15.84 -8.79
CA LEU A 134 -25.74 15.44 -10.19
C LEU A 134 -25.46 13.94 -10.34
N GLU A 135 -26.15 13.29 -11.27
CA GLU A 135 -25.97 11.88 -11.63
C GLU A 135 -24.49 11.54 -11.89
N THR A 136 -24.00 10.45 -11.29
CA THR A 136 -22.61 9.99 -11.48
C THR A 136 -22.36 9.48 -12.90
N ASP A 137 -21.11 9.52 -13.37
CA ASP A 137 -20.73 9.03 -14.72
C ASP A 137 -21.18 7.59 -14.97
N ALA A 138 -21.10 6.73 -13.95
CA ALA A 138 -21.50 5.34 -14.04
C ALA A 138 -23.03 5.20 -14.18
N ALA A 139 -23.80 5.99 -13.43
CA ALA A 139 -25.26 5.98 -13.49
C ALA A 139 -25.76 6.46 -14.86
N LEU A 140 -25.21 7.58 -15.35
CA LEU A 140 -25.52 8.11 -16.69
C LEU A 140 -25.25 7.08 -17.79
N LEU A 141 -24.06 6.46 -17.78
CA LEU A 141 -23.69 5.46 -18.77
C LEU A 141 -24.61 4.24 -18.71
N ASN A 142 -24.95 3.75 -17.51
CA ASN A 142 -25.88 2.63 -17.35
C ASN A 142 -27.27 2.97 -17.89
N ARG A 143 -27.81 4.16 -17.58
CA ARG A 143 -29.10 4.63 -18.09
C ARG A 143 -29.14 4.72 -19.62
N LYS A 144 -28.07 5.24 -20.24
CA LYS A 144 -27.97 5.29 -21.71
C LYS A 144 -27.85 3.90 -22.32
N LEU A 145 -27.08 2.99 -21.70
CA LEU A 145 -26.94 1.61 -22.17
C LEU A 145 -28.26 0.83 -22.04
N GLU A 146 -29.01 1.02 -20.96
CA GLU A 146 -30.35 0.42 -20.81
C GLU A 146 -31.34 0.93 -21.85
N LYS A 147 -31.33 2.25 -22.12
CA LYS A 147 -32.14 2.83 -23.20
C LYS A 147 -31.77 2.24 -24.56
N LEU A 148 -30.48 2.13 -24.88
CA LEU A 148 -30.00 1.51 -26.12
C LEU A 148 -30.44 0.04 -26.21
N LYS A 149 -30.27 -0.72 -25.13
CA LYS A 149 -30.72 -2.11 -25.06
C LYS A 149 -32.23 -2.23 -25.32
N ASN A 150 -33.04 -1.36 -24.74
CA ASN A 150 -34.49 -1.37 -24.95
C ASN A 150 -34.86 -1.03 -26.39
N LEU A 151 -34.17 -0.06 -27.02
CA LEU A 151 -34.37 0.29 -28.43
C LEU A 151 -33.98 -0.86 -29.37
N GLU A 152 -32.86 -1.55 -29.10
CA GLU A 152 -32.46 -2.74 -29.87
C GLU A 152 -33.47 -3.89 -29.72
N GLN A 153 -34.03 -4.08 -28.52
CA GLN A 153 -35.02 -5.13 -28.24
C GLN A 153 -36.41 -4.82 -28.81
N GLN A 154 -36.76 -3.54 -28.96
CA GLN A 154 -38.03 -3.11 -29.56
C GLN A 154 -38.03 -3.26 -31.09
N GLY A 155 -36.89 -3.62 -31.68
CA GLY A 155 -36.72 -3.76 -33.11
C GLY A 155 -36.65 -2.40 -33.79
N PHE A 156 -35.58 -2.19 -34.55
CA PHE A 156 -35.74 -1.45 -35.79
C PHE A 156 -36.62 -2.25 -36.75
#